data_AF-A0A512MG60-F1
#
_entry.id   AF-A0A512MG60-F1
#
_cell.length_a   1.000
_cell.length_b   1.000
_cell.length_c   1.000
_cell.angle_alpha   90.00
_cell.angle_beta   90.00
_cell.angle_gamma   90.00
#
_symmetry.space_group_name_H-M   'P 1'
#
loop_
_entity.id
_entity.type
_entity.pdbx_description
1 polymer ?
#
loop_
_entity_poly.entity_id
_entity_poly.type
_entity_poly.pdbx_seq_one_letter_code
_entity_poly.pdbx_strand_id
1 'polypeptide(L)'
;MKLTPKYQAEIKALKLEKKFLEAEYYPGAVDEETRVRCEKRVNAFLDKCEALLSRSTAAHVLYRAAEELQEQFDEENAEEAEQVGKYIGDFMHIVGLDDWMEHL
;
A
#
# COMPACT_ATOMS: atom_id res chain seq x y z
N MET A 1 -18.18 -1.19 -1.79
CA MET A 1 -17.36 -0.94 -0.59
C MET A 1 -17.43 0.52 -0.22
N LYS A 2 -17.37 0.86 1.07
CA LYS A 2 -17.49 2.25 1.56
C LYS A 2 -16.51 2.50 2.71
N LEU A 3 -16.08 3.75 2.88
CA LEU A 3 -15.26 4.14 4.01
C LEU A 3 -16.06 4.02 5.32
N THR A 4 -15.53 3.25 6.28
CA THR A 4 -16.07 3.18 7.64
C THR A 4 -15.12 3.90 8.60
N PRO A 5 -15.57 4.34 9.79
CA PRO A 5 -14.68 4.92 10.78
C PRO A 5 -13.53 4.00 11.18
N LYS A 6 -13.78 2.67 11.21
CA LYS A 6 -12.75 1.65 11.45
C LYS A 6 -11.68 1.69 10.34
N TYR A 7 -12.10 1.57 9.08
CA TYR A 7 -11.19 1.62 7.93
C TYR A 7 -10.39 2.91 7.90
N GLN A 8 -11.04 4.05 8.16
CA GLN A 8 -10.37 5.34 8.17
C GLN A 8 -9.29 5.43 9.26
N ALA A 9 -9.56 4.92 10.46
CA ALA A 9 -8.59 4.92 11.55
C ALA A 9 -7.38 4.03 11.22
N GLU A 10 -7.60 2.83 10.67
CA GLU A 10 -6.54 1.89 10.30
C GLU A 10 -5.72 2.38 9.10
N ILE A 11 -6.35 2.92 8.05
CA ILE A 11 -5.65 3.56 6.93
C ILE A 11 -4.79 4.73 7.43
N LYS A 12 -5.32 5.54 8.36
CA LYS A 12 -4.56 6.64 8.96
C LYS A 12 -3.35 6.14 9.75
N ALA A 13 -3.50 5.06 10.51
CA ALA A 13 -2.38 4.44 11.22
C ALA A 13 -1.30 4.00 10.23
N LEU A 14 -1.69 3.26 9.18
CA LEU A 14 -0.78 2.80 8.13
C LEU A 14 -0.06 3.96 7.43
N LYS A 15 -0.75 5.08 7.17
CA LYS A 15 -0.13 6.30 6.58
C LYS A 15 0.93 6.93 7.47
N LEU A 16 0.76 6.87 8.80
CA LEU A 16 1.68 7.46 9.78
C LEU A 16 2.91 6.59 10.05
N GLU A 17 2.89 5.32 9.67
CA GLU A 17 4.05 4.45 9.76
C GLU A 17 5.16 4.95 8.83
N LYS A 18 6.38 5.00 9.38
CA LYS A 18 7.60 5.21 8.60
C LYS A 18 7.89 3.94 7.83
N LYS A 19 7.91 4.02 6.50
CA LYS A 19 7.97 2.86 5.60
C LYS A 19 9.38 2.59 5.11
N PHE A 20 9.56 1.37 4.59
CA PHE A 20 10.82 0.88 4.01
C PHE A 20 12.01 0.97 4.98
N LEU A 21 11.74 0.73 6.27
CA LEU A 21 12.76 0.52 7.28
C LEU A 21 13.18 -0.95 7.31
N GLU A 22 14.33 -1.22 7.94
CA GLU A 22 14.79 -2.57 8.22
C GLU A 22 13.70 -3.39 8.93
N ALA A 23 13.49 -4.61 8.46
CA ALA A 23 12.57 -5.60 9.00
C ALA A 23 13.23 -6.98 8.96
N GLU A 24 12.57 -7.99 9.55
CA GLU A 24 13.13 -9.34 9.79
C GLU A 24 13.82 -9.97 8.57
N TYR A 25 13.35 -9.70 7.35
CA TYR A 25 13.89 -10.22 6.10
C TYR A 25 14.10 -9.15 5.02
N TYR A 26 14.01 -7.87 5.38
CA TYR A 26 14.19 -6.74 4.46
C TYR A 26 15.24 -5.79 5.06
N PRO A 27 16.37 -5.53 4.39
CA PRO A 27 17.44 -4.70 4.95
C PRO A 27 17.04 -3.21 5.12
N GLY A 28 15.88 -2.81 4.59
CA GLY A 28 15.51 -1.41 4.46
C GLY A 28 15.94 -0.86 3.10
N ALA A 29 15.36 0.28 2.72
CA ALA A 29 15.79 0.97 1.50
C ALA A 29 17.28 1.38 1.61
N VAL A 30 17.98 1.34 0.47
CA VAL A 30 19.43 1.59 0.38
C VAL A 30 19.87 2.95 0.94
N ASP A 31 19.00 3.95 0.83
CA ASP A 31 19.22 5.30 1.35
C ASP A 31 17.88 5.99 1.69
N GLU A 32 17.99 7.12 2.40
CA GLU A 32 16.82 7.90 2.83
C GLU A 32 16.05 8.50 1.64
N GLU A 33 16.71 8.79 0.51
CA GLU A 33 16.03 9.33 -0.68
C GLU A 33 15.08 8.31 -1.29
N THR A 34 15.58 7.08 -1.49
CA THR A 34 14.81 5.93 -1.97
C THR A 34 13.69 5.61 -1.00
N ARG A 35 13.99 5.56 0.31
CA ARG A 35 12.99 5.33 1.35
C ARG A 35 11.83 6.34 1.27
N VAL A 36 12.14 7.63 1.20
CA VAL A 36 11.13 8.71 1.12
C VAL A 36 10.36 8.63 -0.20
N ARG A 37 11.03 8.34 -1.32
CA ARG A 37 10.40 8.20 -2.64
C ARG A 37 9.39 7.05 -2.65
N CYS A 38 9.76 5.90 -2.11
CA CYS A 38 8.90 4.71 -1.99
C CYS A 38 7.74 4.95 -1.01
N GLU A 39 8.02 5.50 0.18
CA GLU A 39 6.98 5.86 1.16
C GLU A 39 5.94 6.82 0.58
N LYS A 40 6.39 7.83 -0.18
CA LYS A 40 5.49 8.81 -0.81
C LYS A 40 4.54 8.15 -1.81
N ARG A 41 5.01 7.19 -2.61
CA ARG A 41 4.18 6.43 -3.56
C ARG A 41 3.11 5.60 -2.83
N VAL A 42 3.51 4.87 -1.79
CA VAL A 42 2.56 4.10 -0.97
C VAL A 42 1.53 5.02 -0.31
N ASN A 43 1.95 6.14 0.29
CA ASN A 43 1.02 7.08 0.91
C ASN A 43 0.06 7.71 -0.10
N ALA A 44 0.52 8.01 -1.33
CA ALA A 44 -0.34 8.51 -2.40
C ALA A 44 -1.38 7.46 -2.85
N PHE A 45 -1.01 6.17 -2.90
CA PHE A 45 -1.95 5.07 -3.10
C PHE A 45 -3.00 5.01 -1.97
N LEU A 46 -2.58 5.11 -0.71
CA LEU A 46 -3.52 5.10 0.43
C LEU A 46 -4.48 6.29 0.38
N ASP A 47 -4.01 7.48 0.04
CA ASP A 47 -4.84 8.67 -0.18
C ASP A 47 -5.88 8.46 -1.29
N LYS A 48 -5.45 7.88 -2.43
CA LYS A 48 -6.33 7.56 -3.55
C LYS A 48 -7.41 6.56 -3.14
N CYS A 49 -7.04 5.50 -2.43
CA CYS A 49 -7.96 4.48 -1.95
C CYS A 49 -8.96 5.00 -0.92
N GLU A 50 -8.50 5.83 0.03
CA GLU A 50 -9.38 6.52 0.99
C GLU A 50 -10.41 7.39 0.25
N ALA A 51 -9.97 8.16 -0.76
CA ALA A 51 -10.86 8.97 -1.59
C ALA A 51 -11.88 8.12 -2.37
N LEU A 52 -11.46 6.99 -2.95
CA LEU A 52 -12.35 6.05 -3.64
C LEU A 52 -13.40 5.46 -2.68
N LEU A 53 -12.98 5.02 -1.49
CA LEU A 53 -13.88 4.49 -0.46
C LEU A 53 -14.87 5.54 0.04
N SER A 54 -14.47 6.81 0.16
CA SER A 54 -15.34 7.91 0.58
C SER A 54 -16.52 8.14 -0.37
N ARG A 55 -16.34 7.81 -1.66
CA ARG A 55 -17.37 7.94 -2.70
C ARG A 55 -18.19 6.68 -2.91
N SER A 56 -17.93 5.63 -2.13
CA SER A 56 -18.35 4.26 -2.37
C SER A 56 -17.82 3.72 -3.70
N THR A 57 -16.99 2.69 -3.65
CA THR A 57 -16.33 2.10 -4.83
C THR A 57 -16.56 0.59 -4.90
N ALA A 58 -16.28 -0.01 -6.05
CA ALA A 58 -16.26 -1.46 -6.20
C ALA A 58 -14.86 -2.02 -5.89
N ALA A 59 -14.78 -3.28 -5.44
CA ALA A 59 -13.51 -3.92 -5.07
C ALA A 59 -12.49 -3.93 -6.23
N HIS A 60 -12.93 -4.23 -7.46
CA HIS A 60 -12.08 -4.21 -8.66
C HIS A 60 -11.39 -2.86 -8.92
N VAL A 61 -11.96 -1.75 -8.45
CA VAL A 61 -11.32 -0.42 -8.59
C VAL A 61 -10.14 -0.28 -7.62
N LEU A 62 -10.23 -0.92 -6.44
CA LEU A 62 -9.13 -0.95 -5.47
C LEU A 62 -8.02 -1.89 -5.93
N TYR A 63 -8.35 -3.07 -6.47
CA TYR A 63 -7.34 -3.96 -7.08
C TYR A 63 -6.59 -3.29 -8.21
N ARG A 64 -7.30 -2.60 -9.12
CA ARG A 64 -6.65 -1.81 -10.17
C ARG A 64 -5.71 -0.73 -9.60
N ALA A 65 -6.11 -0.06 -8.51
CA ALA A 65 -5.24 0.93 -7.87
C ALA A 65 -3.99 0.30 -7.24
N ALA A 66 -4.09 -0.95 -6.78
CA ALA A 66 -2.96 -1.73 -6.28
C ALA A 66 -2.04 -2.21 -7.40
N GLU A 67 -2.58 -2.71 -8.51
CA GLU A 67 -1.82 -3.05 -9.72
C GLU A 67 -1.04 -1.83 -10.23
N GLU A 68 -1.70 -0.66 -10.34
CA GLU A 68 -1.06 0.59 -10.75
C GLU A 68 0.04 1.05 -9.76
N LEU A 69 -0.02 0.66 -8.48
CA LEU A 69 1.08 0.90 -7.54
C LEU A 69 2.21 -0.10 -7.77
N GLN A 70 1.90 -1.38 -7.93
CA GLN A 70 2.89 -2.43 -8.20
C GLN A 70 3.71 -2.12 -9.46
N GLU A 71 3.04 -1.71 -10.54
CA GLU A 71 3.69 -1.30 -11.81
C GLU A 71 4.68 -0.13 -11.62
N GLN A 72 4.47 0.77 -10.64
CA GLN A 72 5.41 1.86 -10.34
C GLN A 72 6.69 1.38 -9.65
N PHE A 73 6.74 0.11 -9.24
CA PHE A 73 7.89 -0.53 -8.62
C PHE A 73 8.55 -1.58 -9.53
N ASP A 74 8.03 -1.80 -10.74
CA ASP A 74 8.65 -2.72 -11.73
C ASP A 74 10.07 -2.26 -12.14
N GLU A 75 10.34 -0.96 -12.07
CA GLU A 75 11.66 -0.37 -12.34
C GLU A 75 12.54 -0.24 -11.08
N GLU A 76 12.00 -0.52 -9.89
CA GLU A 76 12.76 -0.53 -8.64
C GLU A 76 13.45 -1.90 -8.43
N ASN A 77 14.27 -2.02 -7.39
CA ASN A 77 14.86 -3.31 -7.03
C ASN A 77 13.76 -4.30 -6.55
N ALA A 78 14.08 -5.60 -6.63
CA ALA A 78 13.14 -6.65 -6.24
C ALA A 78 12.69 -6.54 -4.77
N GLU A 79 13.54 -6.04 -3.88
CA GLU A 79 13.24 -5.93 -2.45
C GLU A 79 12.19 -4.83 -2.17
N GLU A 80 12.26 -3.67 -2.83
CA GLU A 80 11.26 -2.62 -2.68
C GLU A 80 9.93 -3.04 -3.32
N ALA A 81 9.98 -3.80 -4.41
CA ALA A 81 8.81 -4.38 -5.06
C ALA A 81 8.08 -5.42 -4.18
N GLU A 82 8.82 -6.23 -3.43
CA GLU A 82 8.24 -7.15 -2.44
C GLU A 82 7.66 -6.38 -1.24
N GLN A 83 8.39 -5.38 -0.75
CA GLN A 83 7.96 -4.58 0.38
C GLN A 83 6.72 -3.73 0.07
N VAL A 84 6.53 -3.25 -1.17
CA VAL A 84 5.27 -2.59 -1.57
C VAL A 84 4.10 -3.55 -1.59
N GLY A 85 4.31 -4.80 -2.04
CA GLY A 85 3.29 -5.86 -2.03
C GLY A 85 2.72 -6.08 -0.62
N LYS A 86 3.59 -6.03 0.41
CA LYS A 86 3.17 -6.08 1.82
C LYS A 86 2.25 -4.92 2.20
N TYR A 87 2.60 -3.68 1.87
CA TYR A 87 1.75 -2.51 2.20
C TYR A 87 0.41 -2.54 1.46
N ILE A 88 0.39 -3.06 0.23
CA ILE A 88 -0.87 -3.30 -0.49
C ILE A 88 -1.68 -4.36 0.26
N GLY A 89 -1.07 -5.48 0.65
CA GLY A 89 -1.72 -6.54 1.43
C GLY A 89 -2.31 -6.03 2.74
N ASP A 90 -1.56 -5.21 3.48
CA ASP A 90 -2.03 -4.58 4.72
C ASP A 90 -3.26 -3.70 4.46
N PHE A 91 -3.25 -2.87 3.41
CA PHE A 91 -4.41 -2.07 3.02
C PHE A 91 -5.62 -2.95 2.65
N MET A 92 -5.39 -3.99 1.84
CA MET A 92 -6.44 -4.89 1.37
C MET A 92 -7.09 -5.64 2.54
N HIS A 93 -6.28 -6.09 3.50
CA HIS A 93 -6.77 -6.68 4.76
C HIS A 93 -7.64 -5.69 5.56
N ILE A 94 -7.20 -4.43 5.71
CA ILE A 94 -7.97 -3.39 6.40
C ILE A 94 -9.38 -3.26 5.80
N VAL A 95 -9.52 -3.33 4.47
CA VAL A 95 -10.80 -3.17 3.79
C VAL A 95 -11.56 -4.48 3.57
N GLY A 96 -11.02 -5.62 4.02
CA GLY A 96 -11.65 -6.95 3.91
C GLY A 96 -11.54 -7.58 2.52
N LEU A 97 -10.42 -7.38 1.83
CA LEU A 97 -10.05 -7.98 0.53
C LEU A 97 -8.81 -8.86 0.71
N ASP A 98 -8.94 -9.95 1.47
CA ASP A 98 -7.79 -10.76 1.92
C ASP A 98 -7.12 -11.60 0.80
N ASP A 99 -7.73 -11.64 -0.38
CA ASP A 99 -7.31 -12.39 -1.57
C ASP A 99 -6.14 -11.77 -2.34
N TRP A 100 -5.69 -10.56 -1.99
CA TRP A 100 -4.53 -9.93 -2.64
C TRP A 100 -3.24 -10.77 -2.53
N MET A 101 -3.03 -11.45 -1.40
CA MET A 101 -1.83 -12.29 -1.19
C MET A 101 -1.81 -13.55 -2.06
N GLU A 102 -2.94 -13.92 -2.70
CA GLU A 102 -2.99 -15.01 -3.69
C GLU A 102 -2.52 -14.55 -5.09
N HIS A 103 -2.26 -13.25 -5.27
CA HIS A 103 -1.87 -12.62 -6.53
C HIS A 103 -0.41 -12.15 -6.59
N LEU A 104 0.36 -12.29 -5.50
CA LEU A 104 1.81 -12.06 -5.44
C LEU A 104 2.57 -13.38 -5.71
#